data_AF-A0A816HM50-F1
#
_entry.id   AF-A0A816HM50-F1
#
_cell.length_a   1.000
_cell.length_b   1.000
_cell.length_c   1.000
_cell.angle_alpha   90.00
_cell.angle_beta   90.00
_cell.angle_gamma   90.00
#
_symmetry.space_group_name_H-M   'P 1'
#
loop_
_entity.id
_entity.type
_entity.pdbx_description
1 polymer ?
#
loop_
_entity_poly.entity_id
_entity_poly.type
_entity_poly.pdbx_seq_one_letter_code
_entity_poly.pdbx_strand_id
1 'polypeptide(L)'
;ECELPNRNLYEFAGTLKINSAAFPIPLGADQILLRGSQLKNTAWIYGIVIYSGHDTKLMMNSSSVPLKRTNVEQVTNKQILFLLIILIVLCLFSTIAGEVWSYRNKDTHWYLGYNLDEDRETWRHIGFTFLTFFILFNNLIPISLQITVDLVKFIQAYFINW
;
A
#
# COMPACT_ATOMS: atom_id res chain seq x y z
N GLU A 1 28.28 -28.16 21.18
CA GLU A 1 28.43 -26.70 21.31
C GLU A 1 28.56 -26.12 19.91
N CYS A 2 27.97 -24.96 19.64
CA CYS A 2 28.06 -24.29 18.34
C CYS A 2 28.12 -22.78 18.53
N GLU A 3 28.58 -22.08 17.51
CA GLU A 3 28.54 -20.62 17.46
C GLU A 3 27.09 -20.07 17.54
N LEU A 4 26.98 -18.78 17.86
CA LEU A 4 25.72 -18.05 17.78
C LEU A 4 25.23 -18.01 16.32
N PRO A 5 23.91 -17.98 16.09
CA PRO A 5 23.35 -17.86 14.75
C PRO A 5 23.90 -16.65 13.99
N ASN A 6 24.39 -16.86 12.76
CA ASN A 6 24.95 -15.82 11.90
C ASN A 6 24.40 -15.89 10.47
N ARG A 7 24.68 -14.87 9.67
CA ARG A 7 24.24 -14.76 8.27
C ARG A 7 25.14 -15.45 7.26
N ASN A 8 26.36 -15.84 7.64
CA ASN A 8 27.32 -16.44 6.72
C ASN A 8 26.92 -17.88 6.40
N LEU A 9 26.48 -18.11 5.16
CA LEU A 9 26.01 -19.42 4.70
C LEU A 9 27.11 -20.49 4.67
N TYR A 10 28.35 -20.08 4.39
CA TYR A 10 29.50 -20.97 4.15
C TYR A 10 30.41 -21.14 5.37
N GLU A 11 30.07 -20.50 6.49
CA GLU A 11 30.85 -20.56 7.71
C GLU A 11 30.02 -21.24 8.79
N PHE A 12 30.56 -22.26 9.43
CA PHE A 12 29.96 -22.88 10.59
C PHE A 12 31.06 -23.47 11.47
N ALA A 13 31.07 -23.08 12.74
CA ALA A 13 31.96 -23.64 13.74
C ALA A 13 31.14 -24.30 14.85
N GLY A 14 31.24 -25.63 14.93
CA GLY A 14 30.63 -26.42 16.00
C GLY A 14 31.58 -27.48 16.53
N THR A 15 31.25 -28.01 17.69
CA THR A 15 31.98 -29.10 18.33
C THR A 15 30.99 -30.10 18.91
N LEU A 16 31.05 -31.33 18.44
CA LEU A 16 30.25 -32.46 18.94
C LEU A 16 31.04 -33.18 20.04
N LYS A 17 30.45 -33.26 21.24
CA LYS A 17 30.98 -34.00 22.38
C LYS A 17 30.09 -35.23 22.58
N ILE A 18 30.63 -36.43 22.39
CA ILE A 18 29.94 -37.70 22.60
C ILE A 18 30.55 -38.34 23.85
N ASN A 19 29.75 -38.75 24.83
CA ASN A 19 30.25 -39.32 26.09
C ASN A 19 31.17 -40.55 25.89
N SER A 20 31.02 -41.26 24.78
CA SER A 20 31.84 -42.44 24.42
C SER A 20 33.11 -42.11 23.62
N ALA A 21 33.28 -40.87 23.16
CA ALA A 21 34.45 -40.45 22.38
C ALA A 21 35.46 -39.74 23.27
N ALA A 22 36.74 -40.13 23.18
CA ALA A 22 37.82 -39.52 23.98
C ALA A 22 38.11 -38.05 23.61
N PHE A 23 37.78 -37.63 22.38
CA PHE A 23 38.07 -36.29 21.87
C PHE A 23 36.83 -35.62 21.25
N PRO A 24 36.70 -34.29 21.40
CA PRO A 24 35.66 -33.51 20.74
C PRO A 24 35.84 -33.51 19.21
N ILE A 25 34.76 -33.71 18.46
CA ILE A 25 34.77 -33.74 17.00
C ILE A 25 34.37 -32.35 16.47
N PRO A 26 35.22 -31.66 15.70
CA PRO A 26 34.84 -30.38 15.09
C PRO A 26 33.82 -30.60 13.98
N LEU A 27 32.84 -29.69 13.91
CA LEU A 27 31.84 -29.60 12.88
C LEU A 27 32.06 -28.32 12.07
N GLY A 28 32.19 -28.48 10.75
CA GLY A 28 32.35 -27.40 9.77
C GLY A 28 31.10 -27.17 8.91
N ALA A 29 31.21 -26.27 7.94
CA ALA A 29 30.13 -25.92 7.01
C ALA A 29 29.65 -27.10 6.13
N ASP A 30 30.51 -28.09 5.86
CA ASP A 30 30.14 -29.26 5.05
C ASP A 30 29.22 -30.25 5.80
N GLN A 31 29.14 -30.13 7.11
CA GLN A 31 28.38 -31.05 7.98
C GLN A 31 27.04 -30.45 8.44
N ILE A 32 26.70 -29.23 8.01
CA ILE A 32 25.41 -28.59 8.30
C ILE A 32 24.50 -28.63 7.07
N LEU A 33 23.25 -29.03 7.29
CA LEU A 33 22.21 -28.97 6.27
C LEU A 33 21.36 -27.72 6.48
N LEU A 34 21.38 -26.83 5.50
CA LEU A 34 20.65 -25.56 5.58
C LEU A 34 19.16 -25.76 5.29
N ARG A 35 18.32 -25.03 6.02
CA ARG A 35 16.89 -24.89 5.70
C ARG A 35 16.73 -24.43 4.24
N GLY A 36 15.85 -25.08 3.48
CA GLY A 36 15.61 -24.81 2.07
C GLY A 36 16.44 -25.67 1.10
N SER A 37 17.42 -26.41 1.60
CA SER A 37 18.16 -27.39 0.80
C SER A 37 17.29 -28.62 0.53
N GLN A 38 17.40 -29.19 -0.67
CA GLN A 38 16.76 -30.46 -1.02
C GLN A 38 17.78 -31.59 -0.99
N LEU A 39 17.52 -32.62 -0.20
CA LEU A 39 18.31 -33.85 -0.22
C LEU A 39 18.09 -34.55 -1.56
N LYS A 40 19.18 -34.90 -2.25
CA LYS A 40 19.16 -35.65 -3.51
C LYS A 40 20.05 -36.88 -3.37
N ASN A 41 19.72 -37.93 -4.13
CA ASN A 41 20.52 -39.15 -4.23
C ASN A 41 20.71 -39.91 -2.89
N THR A 42 19.78 -39.80 -1.94
CA THR A 42 19.79 -40.57 -0.68
C THR A 42 18.34 -40.76 -0.19
N ALA A 43 18.00 -41.94 0.32
CA ALA A 43 16.62 -42.26 0.73
C ALA A 43 16.19 -41.55 2.02
N TRP A 44 17.06 -41.54 3.05
CA TRP A 44 16.81 -40.89 4.34
C TRP A 44 18.13 -40.58 5.04
N ILE A 45 18.08 -39.66 6.02
CA ILE A 45 19.19 -39.31 6.89
C ILE A 45 18.68 -39.12 8.33
N TYR A 46 19.55 -39.31 9.31
CA TYR A 46 19.33 -38.81 10.67
C TYR A 46 20.12 -37.52 10.85
N GLY A 47 19.51 -36.51 11.47
CA GLY A 47 20.14 -35.23 11.74
C GLY A 47 19.64 -34.64 13.05
N ILE A 48 20.44 -33.74 13.62
CA ILE A 48 20.11 -33.01 14.85
C ILE A 48 19.85 -31.56 14.47
N VAL A 49 18.75 -30.99 14.95
CA VAL A 49 18.40 -29.59 14.68
C VAL A 49 19.25 -28.69 15.59
N ILE A 50 20.04 -27.81 14.98
CA ILE A 50 20.91 -26.85 15.69
C ILE A 50 20.25 -25.47 15.77
N TYR A 51 19.71 -24.98 14.65
CA TYR A 51 19.01 -23.69 14.57
C TYR A 51 17.57 -23.90 14.11
N SER A 52 16.61 -23.18 14.71
CA SER A 52 15.19 -23.27 14.36
C SER A 52 14.58 -21.90 14.04
N GLY A 53 13.55 -21.89 13.19
CA GLY A 53 12.81 -20.66 12.85
C GLY A 53 13.69 -19.53 12.30
N HIS A 54 13.60 -18.37 12.95
CA HIS A 54 14.34 -17.14 12.58
C HIS A 54 15.84 -17.23 12.79
N ASP A 55 16.30 -18.20 13.59
CA ASP A 55 17.73 -18.41 13.84
C ASP A 55 18.42 -19.17 12.70
N THR A 56 17.64 -19.73 11.76
CA THR A 56 18.23 -20.39 10.59
C THR A 56 18.93 -19.38 9.68
N LYS A 57 20.12 -19.74 9.17
CA LYS A 57 20.92 -18.88 8.27
C LYS A 57 20.12 -18.35 7.07
N LEU A 58 19.18 -19.15 6.54
CA LEU A 58 18.28 -18.72 5.45
C LEU A 58 17.32 -17.61 5.91
N MET A 59 16.70 -17.76 7.08
CA MET A 59 15.79 -16.73 7.60
C MET A 59 16.53 -15.46 7.98
N MET A 60 17.76 -15.55 8.48
CA MET A 60 18.57 -14.38 8.74
C MET A 60 18.96 -13.61 7.47
N ASN A 61 19.10 -14.31 6.34
CA ASN A 61 19.31 -13.69 5.04
C ASN A 61 18.00 -13.26 4.35
N SER A 62 16.86 -13.77 4.79
CA SER A 62 15.57 -13.28 4.31
C SER A 62 15.32 -11.88 4.84
N SER A 63 15.17 -10.92 3.93
CA SER A 63 14.72 -9.58 4.29
C SER A 63 13.20 -9.60 4.41
N SER A 64 12.65 -8.91 5.41
CA SER A 64 11.20 -8.68 5.48
C SER A 64 10.75 -8.02 4.18
N VAL A 65 9.64 -8.50 3.60
CA VAL A 65 9.14 -8.00 2.33
C VAL A 65 8.80 -6.51 2.50
N PRO A 66 9.52 -5.59 1.84
CA PRO A 66 9.18 -4.18 1.95
C PRO A 66 7.87 -3.93 1.20
N LEU A 67 7.05 -3.02 1.73
CA LEU A 67 5.85 -2.56 1.02
C LEU A 67 6.32 -1.77 -0.22
N LYS A 68 6.23 -2.38 -1.40
CA LYS A 68 6.60 -1.72 -2.66
C LYS A 68 5.51 -0.71 -3.01
N ARG A 69 5.86 0.59 -2.99
CA ARG A 69 5.03 1.66 -3.54
C ARG A 69 5.66 2.13 -4.85
N THR A 70 4.91 2.13 -5.94
CA THR A 70 5.44 2.54 -7.24
C THR A 70 5.47 4.07 -7.37
N ASN A 71 6.38 4.62 -8.17
CA ASN A 71 6.39 6.06 -8.46
C ASN A 71 5.06 6.50 -9.12
N VAL A 72 4.49 5.65 -9.98
CA VAL A 72 3.20 5.86 -10.62
C VAL A 72 2.08 6.04 -9.59
N GLU A 73 2.00 5.21 -8.55
CA GLU A 73 1.03 5.40 -7.45
C GLU A 73 1.16 6.77 -6.76
N GLN A 74 2.40 7.23 -6.54
CA GLN A 74 2.62 8.53 -5.91
C GLN A 74 2.17 9.69 -6.82
N VAL A 75 2.41 9.58 -8.13
CA VAL A 75 2.00 10.58 -9.12
C VAL A 75 0.47 10.61 -9.25
N THR A 76 -0.18 9.45 -9.38
CA THR A 76 -1.65 9.38 -9.47
C THR A 76 -2.32 9.95 -8.22
N ASN A 77 -1.81 9.64 -7.02
CA ASN A 77 -2.35 10.20 -5.77
C ASN A 77 -2.20 11.73 -5.70
N LYS A 78 -1.08 12.29 -6.20
CA LYS A 78 -0.89 13.74 -6.30
C LYS A 78 -1.87 14.38 -7.29
N GLN A 79 -2.14 13.74 -8.42
CA GLN A 79 -3.11 14.22 -9.41
C GLN A 79 -4.54 14.19 -8.86
N ILE A 80 -4.93 13.14 -8.12
CA ILE A 80 -6.23 13.07 -7.43
C ILE A 80 -6.40 14.23 -6.44
N LEU A 81 -5.36 14.50 -5.62
CA LEU A 81 -5.37 15.63 -4.69
C LEU A 81 -5.53 16.97 -5.43
N PHE A 82 -4.81 17.15 -6.53
CA PHE A 82 -4.90 18.37 -7.35
C PHE A 82 -6.31 18.57 -7.94
N LEU A 83 -6.92 17.51 -8.47
CA LEU A 83 -8.29 17.54 -9.00
C LEU A 83 -9.32 17.84 -7.90
N LEU A 84 -9.14 17.31 -6.69
CA LEU A 84 -10.00 17.61 -5.55
C LEU A 84 -9.94 19.09 -5.15
N ILE A 85 -8.77 19.71 -5.20
CA ILE A 85 -8.62 21.15 -4.94
C ILE A 85 -9.36 21.97 -6.01
N ILE A 86 -9.18 21.64 -7.29
CA ILE A 86 -9.90 22.32 -8.39
C ILE A 86 -11.41 22.16 -8.22
N LEU A 87 -11.89 20.97 -7.87
CA LEU A 87 -13.30 20.71 -7.62
C LEU A 87 -13.87 21.65 -6.54
N ILE A 88 -13.19 21.77 -5.40
CA ILE A 88 -13.64 22.65 -4.32
C ILE A 88 -13.68 24.11 -4.79
N VAL A 89 -12.66 24.57 -5.52
CA VAL A 89 -12.60 25.94 -6.06
C VAL A 89 -13.76 26.22 -7.02
N LEU A 90 -14.06 25.28 -7.94
CA LEU A 90 -15.17 25.41 -8.88
C LEU A 90 -16.53 25.43 -8.16
N CYS A 91 -16.71 24.61 -7.12
CA CYS A 91 -17.93 24.58 -6.32
C CYS A 91 -18.13 25.91 -5.58
N LEU A 92 -17.07 26.45 -4.95
CA LEU A 92 -17.13 27.74 -4.27
C LEU A 92 -17.43 28.88 -5.24
N PHE A 93 -16.73 28.93 -6.38
CA PHE A 93 -16.97 29.94 -7.41
C PHE A 93 -18.40 29.90 -7.94
N SER A 94 -18.92 28.70 -8.23
CA SER A 94 -20.28 28.52 -8.74
C SER A 94 -21.34 28.88 -7.70
N THR A 95 -21.09 28.57 -6.43
CA THR A 95 -22.00 28.94 -5.33
C THR A 95 -22.07 30.46 -5.18
N ILE A 96 -20.93 31.16 -5.18
CA ILE A 96 -20.89 32.62 -5.09
C ILE A 96 -21.58 33.26 -6.31
N ALA A 97 -21.28 32.78 -7.51
CA ALA A 97 -21.91 33.28 -8.73
C ALA A 97 -23.43 33.05 -8.73
N GLY A 98 -23.90 31.90 -8.25
CA GLY A 98 -25.31 31.57 -8.09
C GLY A 98 -26.03 32.48 -7.10
N GLU A 99 -25.43 32.75 -5.94
CA GLU A 99 -25.99 33.66 -4.94
C GLU A 99 -26.02 35.11 -5.42
N VAL A 100 -24.97 35.59 -6.11
CA VAL A 100 -24.94 36.93 -6.71
C VAL A 100 -26.01 37.08 -7.79
N TRP A 101 -26.19 36.06 -8.63
CA TRP A 101 -27.21 36.08 -9.67
C TRP A 101 -28.62 36.06 -9.07
N SER A 102 -28.84 35.18 -8.08
CA SER A 102 -30.09 35.12 -7.32
C SER A 102 -30.41 36.48 -6.71
N TYR A 103 -29.46 37.12 -6.01
CA TYR A 103 -29.65 38.44 -5.42
C TYR A 103 -30.07 39.52 -6.43
N ARG A 104 -29.47 39.55 -7.63
CA ARG A 104 -29.78 40.55 -8.66
C ARG A 104 -31.11 40.32 -9.37
N ASN A 105 -31.56 39.07 -9.47
CA ASN A 105 -32.74 38.67 -10.25
C ASN A 105 -33.96 38.32 -9.38
N LYS A 106 -33.89 38.58 -8.08
CA LYS A 106 -34.98 38.36 -7.09
C LYS A 106 -36.30 39.00 -7.50
N ASP A 107 -36.27 40.25 -7.97
CA ASP A 107 -37.49 41.00 -8.30
C ASP A 107 -38.10 40.62 -9.66
N THR A 108 -37.33 39.98 -10.55
CA THR A 108 -37.78 39.68 -11.92
C THR A 108 -38.46 38.31 -12.04
N HIS A 109 -38.16 37.38 -11.13
CA HIS A 109 -38.63 35.99 -11.19
C HIS A 109 -39.46 35.61 -9.97
N TRP A 110 -40.59 36.29 -9.78
CA TRP A 110 -41.51 36.06 -8.66
C TRP A 110 -42.02 34.61 -8.55
N TYR A 111 -42.04 33.87 -9.67
CA TYR A 111 -42.48 32.48 -9.75
C TYR A 111 -41.44 31.46 -9.29
N LEU A 112 -40.15 31.84 -9.16
CA LEU A 112 -39.10 30.95 -8.65
C LEU A 112 -39.14 30.79 -7.13
N GLY A 113 -39.98 31.57 -6.43
CA GLY A 113 -40.21 31.39 -5.00
C GLY A 113 -38.99 31.69 -4.13
N TYR A 114 -38.11 32.61 -4.54
CA TYR A 114 -36.97 33.10 -3.74
C TYR A 114 -37.37 34.00 -2.55
N ASN A 115 -38.60 33.84 -2.05
CA ASN A 115 -39.08 34.51 -0.83
C ASN A 115 -38.53 33.74 0.38
N LEU A 116 -37.25 33.98 0.68
CA LEU A 116 -36.61 33.51 1.90
C LEU A 116 -37.10 34.39 3.06
N ASP A 117 -38.01 33.87 3.87
CA ASP A 117 -38.31 34.43 5.18
C ASP A 117 -37.02 34.40 6.05
N GLU A 118 -36.71 35.57 6.61
CA GLU A 118 -35.66 35.99 7.55
C GLU A 118 -34.59 34.97 7.98
N ASP A 119 -33.36 35.25 7.52
CA ASP A 119 -32.03 35.15 8.16
C ASP A 119 -31.53 33.82 8.75
N ARG A 120 -32.39 32.90 9.21
CA ARG A 120 -31.97 31.61 9.80
C ARG A 120 -31.71 30.51 8.77
N GLU A 121 -32.35 30.57 7.61
CA GLU A 121 -32.25 29.54 6.56
C GLU A 121 -31.17 29.85 5.50
N THR A 122 -30.59 31.04 5.50
CA THR A 122 -29.57 31.47 4.51
C THR A 122 -28.32 30.60 4.55
N TRP A 123 -27.83 30.25 5.75
CA TRP A 123 -26.66 29.37 5.89
C TRP A 123 -26.94 27.95 5.42
N ARG A 124 -28.19 27.46 5.60
CA ARG A 124 -28.61 26.13 5.13
C ARG A 124 -28.76 26.14 3.61
N HIS A 125 -29.35 27.18 3.04
CA HIS A 125 -29.49 27.36 1.59
C HIS A 125 -28.14 27.37 0.88
N ILE A 126 -27.18 28.17 1.36
CA ILE A 126 -25.82 28.23 0.78
C ILE A 126 -25.15 26.85 0.87
N GLY A 127 -25.30 26.14 1.99
CA GLY A 127 -24.79 24.79 2.16
C GLY A 127 -25.38 23.77 1.17
N PHE A 128 -26.70 23.82 0.95
CA PHE A 128 -27.36 22.95 -0.04
C PHE A 128 -26.96 23.30 -1.47
N THR A 129 -26.90 24.59 -1.82
CA THR A 129 -26.44 25.04 -3.14
C THR A 129 -25.00 24.59 -3.42
N PHE A 130 -24.11 24.70 -2.43
CA PHE A 130 -22.74 24.17 -2.53
C PHE A 130 -22.73 22.65 -2.74
N LEU A 131 -23.53 21.90 -1.97
CA LEU A 131 -23.64 20.45 -2.11
C LEU A 131 -24.18 20.04 -3.48
N THR A 132 -25.15 20.78 -4.02
CA THR A 132 -25.69 20.56 -5.37
C THR A 132 -24.60 20.72 -6.44
N PHE A 133 -23.81 21.79 -6.37
CA PHE A 133 -22.68 21.97 -7.30
C PHE A 133 -21.59 20.92 -7.12
N PHE A 134 -21.33 20.49 -5.87
CA PHE A 134 -20.38 19.42 -5.59
C PHE A 134 -20.80 18.09 -6.23
N ILE A 135 -22.09 17.73 -6.14
CA ILE A 135 -22.62 16.52 -6.79
C ILE A 135 -22.56 16.65 -8.31
N LEU A 136 -22.91 17.82 -8.86
CA LEU A 136 -22.86 18.09 -10.30
C LEU A 136 -21.45 17.90 -10.87
N PHE A 137 -20.44 18.39 -10.13
CA PHE A 137 -19.04 18.30 -10.52
C PHE A 137 -18.32 17.04 -10.02
N ASN A 138 -19.00 16.12 -9.34
CA ASN A 138 -18.36 14.89 -8.83
C ASN A 138 -17.76 14.02 -9.95
N ASN A 139 -18.29 14.13 -11.17
CA ASN A 139 -17.75 13.48 -12.38
C ASN A 139 -16.35 13.97 -12.78
N LEU A 140 -15.86 15.11 -12.25
CA LEU A 140 -14.48 15.57 -12.46
C LEU A 140 -13.45 14.74 -11.70
N ILE A 141 -13.85 13.95 -10.69
CA ILE A 141 -12.98 12.98 -10.04
C ILE A 141 -13.02 11.70 -10.89
N PRO A 142 -11.99 11.38 -11.69
CA PRO A 142 -12.03 10.22 -12.55
C PRO A 142 -11.73 8.97 -11.73
N ILE A 143 -12.77 8.41 -11.10
CA ILE A 143 -12.66 7.12 -10.37
C ILE A 143 -12.18 6.01 -11.34
N SER A 144 -12.58 6.10 -12.61
CA SER A 144 -12.15 5.20 -13.69
C SER A 144 -10.66 5.28 -14.02
N LEU A 145 -10.02 6.45 -13.85
CA LEU A 145 -8.58 6.60 -14.16
C LEU A 145 -7.71 5.78 -13.22
N GLN A 146 -8.07 5.72 -11.92
CA GLN A 146 -7.35 4.89 -10.97
C GLN A 146 -7.43 3.41 -11.34
N ILE A 147 -8.64 2.91 -11.62
CA ILE A 147 -8.87 1.50 -11.97
C ILE A 147 -8.20 1.12 -13.29
N THR A 148 -8.22 2.02 -14.29
CA THR A 148 -7.54 1.77 -15.58
C THR A 148 -6.02 1.69 -15.43
N VAL A 149 -5.40 2.52 -14.60
CA VAL A 149 -3.96 2.43 -14.31
C VAL A 149 -3.61 1.08 -13.67
N ASP A 150 -4.41 0.62 -12.71
CA ASP A 150 -4.16 -0.66 -12.04
C ASP A 150 -4.36 -1.85 -13.01
N LEU A 151 -5.34 -1.78 -13.90
CA LEU A 151 -5.54 -2.77 -14.97
C LEU A 151 -4.37 -2.80 -15.95
N VAL A 152 -3.86 -1.64 -16.37
CA VAL A 152 -2.70 -1.56 -17.27
C VAL A 152 -1.46 -2.17 -16.63
N LYS A 153 -1.19 -1.88 -15.35
CA LYS A 153 -0.08 -2.50 -14.60
C LYS A 153 -0.22 -4.02 -14.52
N PHE A 154 -1.43 -4.52 -14.29
CA PHE A 154 -1.71 -5.95 -14.23
C PHE A 154 -1.40 -6.64 -15.57
N ILE A 155 -1.86 -6.06 -16.67
CA ILE A 155 -1.59 -6.58 -18.03
C ILE A 155 -0.09 -6.53 -18.34
N GLN A 156 0.60 -5.42 -18.03
CA GLN A 156 2.05 -5.30 -18.22
C GLN A 156 2.82 -6.33 -17.40
N ALA A 157 2.43 -6.58 -16.15
CA ALA A 157 3.04 -7.61 -15.31
C ALA A 157 2.85 -9.02 -15.90
N TYR A 158 1.69 -9.30 -16.51
CA TYR A 158 1.44 -10.55 -17.22
C TYR A 158 2.38 -10.71 -18.43
N PHE A 159 2.55 -9.66 -19.25
CA PHE A 159 3.48 -9.69 -20.39
C PHE A 159 4.94 -9.83 -20.00
N ILE A 160 5.37 -9.31 -18.85
CA ILE A 160 6.75 -9.46 -18.36
C ILE A 160 7.00 -10.88 -17.82
N ASN A 161 5.96 -11.56 -17.34
CA ASN A 161 6.06 -12.92 -16.81
C ASN A 161 6.16 -13.97 -17.93
N TRP A 162 5.58 -13.69 -19.09
CA TRP A 162 5.67 -14.53 -20.29
C TRP A 162 7.02 -14.36 -20.99
#